data_AF-A0A842WC07-F1
#
_entry.id   AF-A0A842WC07-F1
#
_cell.length_a   1.000
_cell.length_b   1.000
_cell.length_c   1.000
_cell.angle_alpha   90.00
_cell.angle_beta   90.00
_cell.angle_gamma   90.00
#
_symmetry.space_group_name_H-M   'P 1'
#
loop_
_entity.id
_entity.type
_entity.pdbx_description
1 polymer ?
#
loop_
_entity_poly.entity_id
_entity_poly.type
_entity_poly.pdbx_seq_one_letter_code
_entity_poly.pdbx_strand_id
1 'polypeptide(L)'
;MKSKKKGSFLTAVIVNIVAHFLYIAGLSIIIPILFLFFFPSQLWSAVNYAKPILISAIVLVVLSMIVLYVYNKSIGKTLFNLGLATFVPGAIALVFSIYNKEIVFGFIRSYFSAFEFIEPLLDSYLAHVIPTVWAVTIAYIVIGFVFIIFGVQRLRRESTKSLAKKVFGKRARIVR
;
A
#
# COMPACT_ATOMS: atom_id res chain seq x y z
N MET A 1 30.15 10.71 21.36
CA MET A 1 29.19 11.42 20.46
C MET A 1 28.39 10.49 19.51
N LYS A 2 28.08 9.23 19.90
CA LYS A 2 27.37 8.23 19.05
C LYS A 2 25.88 8.00 19.39
N SER A 3 25.35 8.57 20.48
CA SER A 3 23.97 8.27 20.95
C SER A 3 22.87 9.10 20.26
N LYS A 4 23.15 10.30 19.75
CA LYS A 4 22.14 11.16 19.09
C LYS A 4 21.62 10.63 17.74
N LYS A 5 22.36 9.73 17.07
CA LYS A 5 21.93 9.15 15.76
C LYS A 5 20.86 8.07 15.90
N LYS A 6 20.77 7.35 17.03
CA LYS A 6 19.81 6.26 17.21
C LYS A 6 18.37 6.77 17.39
N GLY A 7 18.18 7.87 18.13
CA GLY A 7 16.83 8.44 18.35
C GLY A 7 16.17 8.91 17.06
N SER A 8 16.92 9.58 16.18
CA SER A 8 16.43 10.05 14.88
C SER A 8 16.00 8.90 13.95
N PHE A 9 16.70 7.77 13.99
CA PHE A 9 16.37 6.61 13.15
C PHE A 9 15.09 5.92 13.62
N LEU A 10 14.93 5.72 14.94
CA LEU A 10 13.75 5.06 15.50
C LEU A 10 12.48 5.86 15.21
N THR A 11 12.51 7.17 15.41
CA THR A 11 11.38 8.06 15.10
C THR A 11 11.03 8.01 13.61
N ALA A 12 12.04 8.01 12.73
CA ALA A 12 11.84 7.90 11.29
C ALA A 12 11.14 6.59 10.89
N VAL A 13 11.50 5.47 11.51
CA VAL A 13 10.86 4.16 11.27
C VAL A 13 9.41 4.17 11.76
N ILE A 14 9.16 4.66 12.98
CA ILE A 14 7.80 4.72 13.56
C ILE A 14 6.88 5.57 12.69
N VAL A 15 7.33 6.77 12.29
CA VAL A 15 6.55 7.66 11.41
C VAL A 15 6.22 6.96 10.09
N ASN A 16 7.17 6.24 9.50
CA ASN A 16 6.93 5.49 8.27
C ASN A 16 5.87 4.39 8.45
N ILE A 17 5.94 3.62 9.53
CA ILE A 17 4.97 2.56 9.84
C ILE A 17 3.57 3.16 10.07
N VAL A 18 3.48 4.20 10.91
CA VAL A 18 2.21 4.87 11.21
C VAL A 18 1.59 5.45 9.96
N ALA A 19 2.38 6.05 9.08
CA ALA A 19 1.86 6.57 7.82
C ALA A 19 1.28 5.46 6.93
N HIS A 20 2.00 4.34 6.74
CA HIS A 20 1.44 3.21 5.99
C HIS A 20 0.16 2.67 6.62
N PHE A 21 0.10 2.60 7.94
CA PHE A 21 -1.10 2.16 8.65
C PHE A 21 -2.29 3.10 8.41
N LEU A 22 -2.09 4.42 8.53
CA LEU A 22 -3.13 5.41 8.24
C LEU A 22 -3.62 5.33 6.79
N TYR A 23 -2.72 5.07 5.85
CA TYR A 23 -3.06 4.90 4.44
C TYR A 23 -3.92 3.65 4.21
N ILE A 24 -3.50 2.49 4.74
CA ILE A 24 -4.25 1.23 4.60
C ILE A 24 -5.61 1.34 5.30
N ALA A 25 -5.66 1.93 6.49
CA ALA A 25 -6.91 2.16 7.23
C ALA A 25 -7.88 3.05 6.44
N GLY A 26 -7.38 4.16 5.88
CA GLY A 26 -8.19 5.03 5.03
C GLY A 26 -8.71 4.32 3.77
N LEU A 27 -7.86 3.57 3.07
CA LEU A 27 -8.30 2.77 1.91
C LEU A 27 -9.33 1.69 2.26
N SER A 28 -9.16 1.04 3.41
CA SER A 28 -10.07 0.00 3.91
C SER A 28 -11.47 0.53 4.19
N ILE A 29 -11.60 1.83 4.45
CA ILE A 29 -12.88 2.52 4.63
C ILE A 29 -13.40 3.03 3.28
N ILE A 30 -12.54 3.66 2.47
CA ILE A 30 -12.94 4.26 1.19
C ILE A 30 -13.48 3.20 0.23
N ILE A 31 -12.78 2.08 0.05
CA ILE A 31 -13.13 1.10 -0.99
C ILE A 31 -14.54 0.53 -0.77
N PRO A 32 -14.91 -0.01 0.42
CA PRO A 32 -16.27 -0.49 0.66
C PRO A 32 -17.34 0.60 0.52
N ILE A 33 -17.07 1.81 1.01
CA ILE A 33 -18.02 2.92 0.88
C ILE A 33 -18.24 3.30 -0.59
N LEU A 34 -17.19 3.29 -1.42
CA LEU A 34 -17.33 3.52 -2.86
C LEU A 34 -18.23 2.46 -3.50
N PHE A 35 -18.14 1.20 -3.06
CA PHE A 35 -19.03 0.14 -3.55
C PHE A 35 -20.50 0.38 -3.17
N LEU A 36 -20.80 0.96 -2.00
CA LEU A 36 -22.18 1.28 -1.59
C LEU A 36 -22.90 2.23 -2.57
N PHE A 37 -22.17 3.08 -3.31
CA PHE A 37 -22.76 3.95 -4.33
C PHE A 37 -23.25 3.20 -5.58
N PHE A 38 -22.81 1.96 -5.80
CA PHE A 38 -23.24 1.13 -6.93
C PHE A 38 -24.45 0.24 -6.62
N PHE A 39 -24.90 0.19 -5.36
CA PHE A 39 -26.06 -0.60 -4.94
C PHE A 39 -27.37 0.21 -4.99
N PRO A 40 -28.54 -0.46 -5.09
CA PRO A 40 -29.83 0.19 -5.24
C PRO A 40 -30.21 1.16 -4.10
N SER A 41 -31.14 2.07 -4.41
CA SER A 41 -31.56 3.25 -3.64
C SER A 41 -31.90 3.00 -2.16
N GLN A 42 -32.19 1.77 -1.78
CA GLN A 42 -32.53 1.36 -0.41
C GLN A 42 -31.38 1.53 0.59
N LEU A 43 -30.12 1.60 0.12
CA LEU A 43 -28.93 1.82 0.95
C LEU A 43 -28.49 3.30 1.04
N TRP A 44 -29.22 4.23 0.42
CA TRP A 44 -28.81 5.64 0.35
C TRP A 44 -28.90 6.38 1.69
N SER A 45 -29.74 5.90 2.61
CA SER A 45 -29.74 6.36 4.00
C SER A 45 -28.40 6.06 4.67
N ALA A 46 -27.84 4.86 4.48
CA ALA A 46 -26.52 4.49 4.97
C ALA A 46 -25.40 5.33 4.32
N VAL A 47 -25.53 5.69 3.04
CA VAL A 47 -24.59 6.58 2.34
C VAL A 47 -24.54 7.96 2.97
N ASN A 48 -25.68 8.54 3.39
CA ASN A 48 -25.69 9.86 4.04
C ASN A 48 -24.94 9.87 5.38
N TYR A 49 -25.07 8.81 6.18
CA TYR A 49 -24.27 8.65 7.40
C TYR A 49 -22.79 8.32 7.11
N ALA A 50 -22.49 7.71 5.97
CA ALA A 50 -21.14 7.37 5.56
C ALA A 50 -20.33 8.56 5.01
N LYS A 51 -20.96 9.68 4.62
CA LYS A 51 -20.26 10.88 4.09
C LYS A 51 -19.15 11.42 5.02
N PRO A 52 -19.39 11.70 6.31
CA PRO A 52 -18.32 12.18 7.20
C PRO A 52 -17.20 11.15 7.37
N ILE A 53 -17.53 9.85 7.37
CA ILE A 53 -16.57 8.75 7.45
C ILE A 53 -15.71 8.67 6.19
N LEU A 54 -16.31 8.88 5.01
CA LEU A 54 -15.59 8.94 3.75
C LEU A 54 -14.63 10.12 3.71
N ILE A 55 -15.07 11.29 4.17
CA ILE A 55 -14.22 12.50 4.23
C ILE A 55 -13.04 12.27 5.16
N SER A 56 -13.26 11.73 6.37
CA SER A 56 -12.16 11.44 7.29
C SER A 56 -11.19 10.41 6.71
N ALA A 57 -11.68 9.37 6.05
CA ALA A 57 -10.84 8.38 5.39
C ALA A 57 -9.98 8.98 4.25
N ILE A 58 -10.56 9.88 3.45
CA ILE A 58 -9.81 10.61 2.41
C ILE A 58 -8.71 11.46 3.05
N VAL A 59 -9.02 12.18 4.14
CA VAL A 59 -8.03 12.98 4.87
C VAL A 59 -6.90 12.09 5.40
N LEU A 60 -7.21 10.91 5.95
CA LEU A 60 -6.19 9.95 6.40
C LEU A 60 -5.26 9.51 5.26
N VAL A 61 -5.81 9.15 4.10
CA VAL A 61 -5.03 8.76 2.93
C VAL A 61 -4.14 9.90 2.46
N VAL A 62 -4.69 11.10 2.29
CA VAL A 62 -3.95 12.28 1.81
C VAL A 62 -2.84 12.65 2.78
N LEU A 63 -3.14 12.69 4.09
CA LEU A 63 -2.14 13.02 5.11
C LEU A 63 -1.00 12.01 5.12
N SER A 64 -1.32 10.71 5.03
CA SER A 64 -0.31 9.67 4.92
C SER A 64 0.57 9.83 3.68
N MET A 65 -0.04 10.10 2.51
CA MET A 65 0.71 10.34 1.27
C MET A 65 1.68 11.51 1.40
N ILE A 66 1.26 12.61 2.06
CA ILE A 66 2.12 13.77 2.32
C ILE A 66 3.29 13.38 3.24
N VAL A 67 3.01 12.69 4.35
CA VAL A 67 4.05 12.25 5.30
C VAL A 67 5.07 11.34 4.60
N LEU A 68 4.61 10.37 3.82
CA LEU A 68 5.48 9.45 3.08
C LEU A 68 6.25 10.15 1.96
N TYR A 69 5.66 11.17 1.33
CA TYR A 69 6.36 11.98 0.35
C TYR A 69 7.51 12.76 0.99
N VAL A 70 7.25 13.43 2.12
CA VAL A 70 8.28 14.15 2.88
C VAL A 70 9.38 13.19 3.36
N TYR A 71 9.01 11.98 3.80
CA TYR A 71 9.94 10.95 4.22
C TYR A 71 10.83 10.44 3.08
N ASN A 72 10.24 10.07 1.95
CA ASN A 72 10.97 9.47 0.82
C ASN A 72 11.67 10.49 -0.07
N LYS A 73 11.28 11.78 -0.02
CA LYS A 73 11.78 12.88 -0.85
C LYS A 73 11.69 12.62 -2.36
N SER A 74 10.84 11.69 -2.77
CA SER A 74 10.62 11.30 -4.17
C SER A 74 9.17 10.87 -4.32
N ILE A 75 8.48 11.48 -5.29
CA ILE A 75 7.10 11.13 -5.63
C ILE A 75 7.09 9.69 -6.15
N GLY A 76 8.04 9.36 -7.04
CA GLY A 76 8.12 8.03 -7.62
C GLY A 76 8.30 6.93 -6.57
N LYS A 77 9.20 7.14 -5.59
CA LYS A 77 9.41 6.19 -4.49
C LYS A 77 8.18 6.05 -3.60
N THR A 78 7.51 7.17 -3.32
CA THR A 78 6.29 7.17 -2.48
C THR A 78 5.16 6.39 -3.14
N LEU A 79 4.87 6.69 -4.42
CA LEU A 79 3.84 5.99 -5.18
C LEU A 79 4.18 4.50 -5.32
N PHE A 80 5.43 4.16 -5.59
CA PHE A 80 5.86 2.77 -5.69
C PHE A 80 5.66 2.02 -4.36
N ASN A 81 6.08 2.59 -3.23
CA ASN A 81 5.93 1.96 -1.92
C ASN A 81 4.46 1.80 -1.52
N LEU A 82 3.63 2.83 -1.73
CA LEU A 82 2.20 2.77 -1.51
C LEU A 82 1.55 1.72 -2.42
N GLY A 83 1.95 1.69 -3.69
CA GLY A 83 1.49 0.71 -4.66
C GLY A 83 1.80 -0.71 -4.24
N LEU A 84 3.02 -0.99 -3.75
CA LEU A 84 3.38 -2.30 -3.20
C LEU A 84 2.58 -2.64 -1.93
N ALA A 85 2.43 -1.68 -1.01
CA ALA A 85 1.67 -1.87 0.23
C ALA A 85 0.19 -2.22 -0.02
N THR A 86 -0.39 -1.72 -1.12
CA THR A 86 -1.77 -2.00 -1.53
C THR A 86 -1.87 -3.26 -2.39
N PHE A 87 -0.95 -3.45 -3.34
CA PHE A 87 -0.98 -4.52 -4.32
C PHE A 87 -0.69 -5.89 -3.70
N VAL A 88 0.37 -6.00 -2.89
CA VAL A 88 0.84 -7.28 -2.33
C VAL A 88 -0.24 -7.99 -1.53
N PRO A 89 -0.90 -7.38 -0.53
CA PRO A 89 -1.95 -8.06 0.21
C PRO A 89 -3.14 -8.44 -0.68
N GLY A 90 -3.52 -7.60 -1.65
CA GLY A 90 -4.57 -7.92 -2.61
C GLY A 90 -4.21 -9.11 -3.50
N ALA A 91 -2.99 -9.15 -4.04
CA ALA A 91 -2.49 -10.25 -4.86
C ALA A 91 -2.43 -11.56 -4.07
N ILE A 92 -1.98 -11.50 -2.81
CA ILE A 92 -1.97 -12.66 -1.89
C ILE A 92 -3.40 -13.16 -1.68
N ALA A 93 -4.35 -12.26 -1.36
CA ALA A 93 -5.75 -12.62 -1.17
C ALA A 93 -6.35 -13.28 -2.42
N LEU A 94 -6.03 -12.76 -3.61
CA LEU A 94 -6.49 -13.33 -4.88
C LEU A 94 -5.89 -14.72 -5.15
N VAL A 95 -4.61 -14.94 -4.84
CA VAL A 95 -3.98 -16.27 -4.93
C VAL A 95 -4.71 -17.26 -3.99
N PHE A 96 -4.93 -16.89 -2.74
CA PHE A 96 -5.70 -17.74 -1.80
C PHE A 96 -7.15 -17.98 -2.22
N SER A 97 -7.72 -17.08 -3.02
CA SER A 97 -9.10 -17.17 -3.50
C SER A 97 -9.24 -18.05 -4.75
N ILE A 98 -8.19 -18.15 -5.57
CA ILE A 98 -8.17 -18.95 -6.80
C ILE A 98 -7.69 -20.38 -6.55
N TYR A 99 -6.65 -20.53 -5.72
CA TYR A 99 -6.09 -21.84 -5.40
C TYR A 99 -6.81 -22.43 -4.19
N ASN A 100 -7.07 -23.75 -4.23
CA ASN A 100 -7.62 -24.45 -3.07
C ASN A 100 -6.68 -24.24 -1.88
N LYS A 101 -7.22 -23.84 -0.72
CA LYS A 101 -6.45 -23.48 0.48
C LYS A 101 -5.40 -24.55 0.82
N GLU A 102 -5.75 -25.83 0.65
CA GLU A 102 -4.88 -26.97 0.90
C GLU A 102 -3.61 -26.99 0.04
N ILE A 103 -3.67 -26.53 -1.21
CA ILE A 103 -2.50 -26.47 -2.11
C ILE A 103 -1.54 -25.37 -1.62
N VAL A 104 -2.07 -24.21 -1.25
CA VAL A 104 -1.27 -23.08 -0.78
C VAL A 104 -0.66 -23.39 0.59
N PHE A 105 -1.45 -23.96 1.49
CA PHE A 105 -0.97 -24.35 2.82
C PHE A 105 0.05 -25.49 2.72
N GLY A 106 -0.18 -26.48 1.85
CA GLY A 106 0.78 -27.54 1.57
C GLY A 106 2.11 -27.01 1.02
N PHE A 107 2.06 -26.05 0.10
CA PHE A 107 3.28 -25.37 -0.38
C PHE A 107 3.99 -24.65 0.76
N ILE A 108 3.30 -23.84 1.58
CA ILE A 108 3.92 -23.09 2.66
C ILE A 108 4.50 -24.02 3.75
N ARG A 109 3.76 -25.08 4.14
CA ARG A 109 4.25 -26.10 5.09
C ARG A 109 5.56 -26.74 4.62
N SER A 110 5.73 -26.94 3.31
CA SER A 110 6.94 -27.55 2.76
C SER A 110 8.20 -26.68 2.92
N TYR A 111 8.04 -25.36 3.07
CA TYR A 111 9.14 -24.41 3.28
C TYR A 111 9.25 -23.88 4.71
N PHE A 112 8.17 -23.89 5.49
CA PHE A 112 8.11 -23.35 6.84
C PHE A 112 7.44 -24.33 7.80
N SER A 113 8.25 -25.05 8.58
CA SER A 113 7.78 -25.99 9.61
C SER A 113 6.98 -25.31 10.74
N ALA A 114 7.22 -24.02 11.00
CA ALA A 114 6.46 -23.23 11.98
C ALA A 114 5.06 -22.80 11.49
N PHE A 115 4.67 -23.13 10.26
CA PHE A 115 3.39 -22.73 9.69
C PHE A 115 2.19 -23.37 10.42
N GLU A 116 2.36 -24.54 11.03
CA GLU A 116 1.30 -25.23 11.79
C GLU A 116 0.70 -24.36 12.91
N PHE A 117 1.49 -23.46 13.50
CA PHE A 117 1.02 -22.51 14.54
C PHE A 117 0.21 -21.34 13.97
N ILE A 118 0.47 -20.97 12.72
CA ILE A 118 -0.14 -19.80 12.05
C ILE A 118 -1.37 -20.25 11.24
N GLU A 119 -1.39 -21.49 10.81
CA GLU A 119 -2.43 -22.08 9.98
C GLU A 119 -3.86 -21.90 10.51
N PRO A 120 -4.20 -22.20 11.79
CA PRO A 120 -5.57 -22.02 12.27
C PRO A 120 -6.01 -20.54 12.30
N LEU A 121 -5.08 -19.62 12.56
CA LEU A 121 -5.33 -18.17 12.46
C LEU A 121 -5.58 -17.76 11.01
N LEU A 122 -4.78 -18.26 10.09
CA LEU A 122 -4.91 -18.00 8.67
C LEU A 122 -6.21 -18.59 8.13
N ASP A 123 -6.53 -19.84 8.45
CA ASP A 123 -7.72 -20.51 7.95
C ASP A 123 -9.02 -19.82 8.41
N SER A 124 -9.07 -19.42 9.69
CA SER A 124 -10.17 -18.63 10.25
C SER A 124 -10.34 -17.29 9.52
N TYR A 125 -9.25 -16.57 9.27
CA TYR A 125 -9.25 -15.32 8.51
C TYR A 125 -9.75 -15.55 7.08
N LEU A 126 -9.20 -16.54 6.38
CA LEU A 126 -9.55 -16.82 4.99
C LEU A 126 -11.01 -17.29 4.87
N ALA A 127 -11.55 -18.05 5.82
CA ALA A 127 -12.93 -18.55 5.79
C ALA A 127 -13.98 -17.44 5.92
N HIS A 128 -13.69 -16.38 6.68
CA HIS A 128 -14.66 -15.30 6.94
C HIS A 128 -14.45 -14.07 6.03
N VAL A 129 -13.24 -13.84 5.54
CA VAL A 129 -12.87 -12.59 4.85
C VAL A 129 -12.77 -12.75 3.33
N ILE A 130 -12.42 -13.93 2.81
CA ILE A 130 -12.23 -14.12 1.35
C ILE A 130 -13.53 -14.19 0.55
N PRO A 131 -14.55 -14.99 0.95
CA PRO A 131 -15.73 -15.21 0.10
C PRO A 131 -16.52 -13.92 -0.19
N THR A 132 -16.46 -12.95 0.72
CA THR A 132 -17.32 -11.76 0.73
C THR A 132 -16.74 -10.56 -0.01
N VAL A 133 -15.48 -10.62 -0.47
CA VAL A 133 -14.68 -9.39 -0.66
C VAL A 133 -13.89 -9.36 -1.99
N TRP A 134 -14.23 -10.23 -2.96
CA TRP A 134 -13.59 -10.26 -4.30
C TRP A 134 -13.51 -8.88 -4.96
N ALA A 135 -14.60 -8.10 -4.90
CA ALA A 135 -14.67 -6.77 -5.51
C ALA A 135 -13.65 -5.79 -4.89
N VAL A 136 -13.48 -5.85 -3.57
CA VAL A 136 -12.51 -5.03 -2.84
C VAL A 136 -11.09 -5.53 -3.11
N THR A 137 -10.84 -6.85 -3.12
CA THR A 137 -9.54 -7.43 -3.47
C THR A 137 -9.08 -6.97 -4.86
N ILE A 138 -9.97 -7.00 -5.85
CA ILE A 138 -9.69 -6.49 -7.20
C ILE A 138 -9.40 -4.99 -7.16
N ALA A 139 -10.17 -4.20 -6.41
CA ALA A 139 -9.92 -2.76 -6.27
C ALA A 139 -8.54 -2.48 -5.67
N TYR A 140 -8.12 -3.20 -4.62
CA TYR A 140 -6.78 -3.10 -4.04
C TYR A 140 -5.68 -3.42 -5.07
N ILE A 141 -5.84 -4.51 -5.83
CA ILE A 141 -4.88 -4.90 -6.88
C ILE A 141 -4.78 -3.81 -7.94
N VAL A 142 -5.92 -3.32 -8.46
CA VAL A 142 -5.94 -2.30 -9.52
C VAL A 142 -5.31 -1.00 -9.03
N ILE A 143 -5.71 -0.49 -7.86
CA ILE A 143 -5.17 0.75 -7.29
C ILE A 143 -3.66 0.60 -7.04
N GLY A 144 -3.25 -0.51 -6.43
CA GLY A 144 -1.85 -0.79 -6.14
C GLY A 144 -1.01 -0.88 -7.41
N PHE A 145 -1.50 -1.59 -8.44
CA PHE A 145 -0.82 -1.74 -9.72
C PHE A 145 -0.65 -0.39 -10.45
N VAL A 146 -1.70 0.44 -10.47
CA VAL A 146 -1.66 1.79 -11.02
C VAL A 146 -0.57 2.62 -10.33
N PHE A 147 -0.50 2.60 -9.00
CA PHE A 147 0.52 3.30 -8.24
C PHE A 147 1.95 2.78 -8.50
N ILE A 148 2.12 1.47 -8.65
CA ILE A 148 3.41 0.87 -9.02
C ILE A 148 3.86 1.38 -10.40
N ILE A 149 2.99 1.36 -11.41
CA ILE A 149 3.34 1.82 -12.77
C ILE A 149 3.76 3.29 -12.74
N PHE A 150 2.93 4.16 -12.16
CA PHE A 150 3.24 5.59 -12.09
C PHE A 150 4.49 5.86 -11.25
N GLY A 151 4.69 5.11 -10.17
CA GLY A 151 5.88 5.16 -9.33
C GLY A 151 7.15 4.83 -10.12
N VAL A 152 7.16 3.71 -10.86
CA VAL A 152 8.29 3.28 -11.69
C VAL A 152 8.59 4.29 -12.80
N GLN A 153 7.56 4.76 -13.51
CA GLN A 153 7.74 5.77 -14.56
C GLN A 153 8.37 7.06 -14.01
N ARG A 154 7.94 7.50 -12.82
CA ARG A 154 8.46 8.71 -12.19
C ARG A 154 9.89 8.51 -11.69
N LEU A 155 10.20 7.37 -11.07
CA LEU A 155 11.56 7.02 -10.64
C LEU A 155 12.55 7.02 -11.81
N ARG A 156 12.15 6.48 -12.97
CA ARG A 156 12.98 6.54 -14.19
C ARG A 156 13.30 7.98 -14.59
N ARG A 157 12.30 8.87 -14.62
CA ARG A 157 12.49 10.29 -14.97
C ARG A 157 13.40 11.03 -13.97
N GLU A 158 13.29 10.75 -12.68
CA GLU A 158 14.12 11.34 -11.63
C GLU A 158 15.60 10.90 -11.76
N SER A 159 15.83 9.62 -12.06
CA SER A 159 17.17 9.07 -12.31
C SER A 159 17.85 9.74 -13.52
N THR A 160 17.14 9.86 -14.65
CA THR A 160 17.68 10.51 -15.86
C THR A 160 18.06 11.96 -15.62
N LYS A 161 17.24 12.73 -14.89
CA LYS A 161 17.55 14.14 -14.55
C LYS A 161 18.78 14.25 -13.65
N SER A 162 18.93 13.36 -12.67
CA SER A 162 20.09 13.31 -11.79
C SER A 162 21.38 13.02 -12.57
N LEU A 163 21.34 12.04 -13.49
CA LEU A 163 22.46 11.70 -14.37
C LEU A 163 22.82 12.85 -15.31
N ALA A 164 21.84 13.45 -15.98
CA ALA A 164 22.07 14.60 -16.86
C ALA A 164 22.74 15.76 -16.09
N LYS A 165 22.22 16.12 -14.91
CA LYS A 165 22.81 17.17 -14.07
C LYS A 165 24.26 16.85 -13.68
N LYS A 166 24.56 15.58 -13.37
CA LYS A 166 25.92 15.14 -13.00
C LYS A 166 26.88 15.16 -14.19
N VAL A 167 26.43 14.77 -15.38
CA VAL A 167 27.25 14.76 -16.61
C VAL A 167 27.50 16.18 -17.13
N PHE A 168 26.44 16.96 -17.32
CA PHE A 168 26.55 18.33 -17.86
C PHE A 168 27.16 19.32 -16.86
N GLY A 169 26.84 19.18 -15.57
CA GLY A 169 27.45 20.00 -14.52
C GLY A 169 28.95 19.74 -14.31
N LYS A 170 29.45 18.57 -14.71
CA LYS A 170 30.89 18.26 -14.68
C LYS A 170 31.62 18.84 -15.90
N ARG A 171 31.00 18.82 -17.09
CA ARG A 171 31.56 19.45 -18.30
C ARG A 171 31.69 20.97 -18.17
N ALA A 172 30.71 21.65 -17.59
CA ALA A 172 30.78 23.10 -17.36
C ALA A 172 31.92 23.53 -16.41
N ARG A 173 32.47 22.59 -15.64
CA ARG A 173 33.55 22.83 -14.68
C ARG A 173 34.96 22.56 -15.24
N ILE A 174 35.05 21.94 -16.42
CA ILE A 174 36.32 21.62 -17.10
C ILE A 174 36.69 22.72 -18.12
N VAL A 175 35.72 23.57 -18.50
CA VAL A 175 35.88 24.65 -19.50
C VAL A 175 36.05 26.03 -18.82
N ARG A 176 36.28 26.06 -17.50
CA ARG A 176 36.67 27.26 -16.74
C ARG A 176 38.03 27.01 -16.11
#